data_AF-A0A654EYB1-F1
#
_entry.id   AF-A0A654EYB1-F1
#
_cell.length_a   1.000
_cell.length_b   1.000
_cell.length_c   1.000
_cell.angle_alpha   90.00
_cell.angle_beta   90.00
_cell.angle_gamma   90.00
#
_symmetry.space_group_name_H-M   'P 1'
#
loop_
_entity.id
_entity.type
_entity.pdbx_description
1 polymer ?
#
loop_
_entity_poly.entity_id
_entity_poly.type
_entity_poly.pdbx_seq_one_letter_code
_entity_poly.pdbx_strand_id
1 'polypeptide(L)'
;MEQKRILTLYSAIDFSGNRLEGQIPESIGLLKALIALNLSNNAFIGNIPMSMANLIELESLDMSRNGLSGTIPQGLKTLSFLGYINVSHNQLKGEIPQGTQITGPPKSSFEGNAGLCGLPLEESCFGTKVPPIQQSKKEDNQEHAKVLNWKAVATGYGPGVFFGLAIAQIIASYKPEWLVKIIGPNKRRNH
;
A
#
# COMPACT_ATOMS: atom_id res chain seq x y z
N MET A 1 45.94 4.29 26.11
CA MET A 1 45.31 3.65 24.93
C MET A 1 43.80 3.93 24.84
N GLU A 2 43.31 5.08 25.32
CA GLU A 2 41.85 5.35 25.37
C GLU A 2 41.30 6.23 24.23
N GLN A 3 42.16 6.95 23.50
CA GLN A 3 41.71 7.78 22.38
C GLN A 3 41.37 7.00 21.10
N LYS A 4 41.78 5.72 21.01
CA LYS A 4 41.50 4.86 19.84
C LYS A 4 40.02 4.49 19.71
N ARG A 5 39.21 4.61 20.78
CA ARG A 5 37.76 4.32 20.76
C ARG A 5 36.87 5.52 20.44
N ILE A 6 37.37 6.75 20.60
CA ILE A 6 36.61 7.97 20.26
C ILE A 6 36.72 8.28 18.75
N LEU A 7 37.77 7.79 18.08
CA LEU A 7 37.98 7.89 16.64
C LEU A 7 37.38 6.73 15.83
N THR A 8 36.54 5.87 16.43
CA THR A 8 35.60 5.09 15.64
C THR A 8 34.58 6.09 15.09
N LEU A 9 34.95 6.77 14.00
CA LEU A 9 34.07 7.67 13.26
C LEU A 9 32.77 6.91 13.01
N TYR A 10 31.69 7.35 13.64
CA TYR A 10 30.36 6.90 13.30
C TYR A 10 30.12 7.27 11.85
N SER A 11 30.33 6.31 10.95
CA SER A 11 30.22 6.55 9.52
C SER A 11 28.75 6.41 9.16
N ALA A 12 28.08 7.55 9.03
CA ALA A 12 26.69 7.65 8.64
C ALA A 12 26.57 8.40 7.32
N ILE A 13 25.76 7.86 6.41
CA ILE A 13 25.39 8.52 5.17
C ILE A 13 23.89 8.77 5.22
N ASP A 14 23.50 10.03 5.14
CA ASP A 14 22.11 10.44 4.99
C ASP A 14 21.95 11.24 3.69
N PHE A 15 21.22 10.64 2.75
CA PHE A 15 20.79 11.26 1.51
C PHE A 15 19.27 11.36 1.42
N SER A 16 18.56 11.26 2.54
CA SER A 16 17.11 11.25 2.54
C SER A 16 16.49 12.56 2.10
N GLY A 17 15.27 12.48 1.56
CA GLY A 17 14.48 13.67 1.20
C GLY A 17 15.00 14.45 0.00
N ASN A 18 15.61 13.74 -0.96
CA ASN A 18 16.13 14.33 -2.19
C ASN A 18 15.35 13.83 -3.42
N ARG A 19 15.85 14.17 -4.61
CA ARG A 19 15.35 13.69 -5.91
C ARG A 19 16.39 12.81 -6.59
N LEU A 20 17.13 12.00 -5.82
CA LEU A 20 18.12 11.10 -6.39
C LEU A 20 17.40 10.00 -7.16
N GLU A 21 17.82 9.80 -8.40
CA GLU A 21 17.23 8.86 -9.36
C GLU A 21 18.24 7.77 -9.74
N GLY A 22 17.75 6.75 -10.47
CA GLY A 22 18.57 5.64 -10.94
C GLY A 22 18.69 4.53 -9.91
N GLN A 23 19.65 3.63 -10.13
CA GLN A 23 19.86 2.46 -9.27
C GLN A 23 20.86 2.75 -8.16
N ILE A 24 20.70 2.08 -7.02
CA ILE A 24 21.73 2.08 -5.98
C ILE A 24 22.92 1.28 -6.52
N PRO A 25 24.14 1.83 -6.56
CA PRO A 25 25.28 1.13 -7.14
C PRO A 25 25.81 0.02 -6.24
N GLU A 26 26.27 -1.08 -6.83
CA GLU A 26 26.91 -2.19 -6.09
C GLU A 26 28.15 -1.74 -5.30
N SER A 27 28.78 -0.61 -5.65
CA SER A 27 29.90 -0.04 -4.89
C SER A 27 29.54 0.38 -3.47
N ILE A 28 28.25 0.50 -3.11
CA ILE A 28 27.82 0.76 -1.73
C ILE A 28 28.42 -0.26 -0.75
N GLY A 29 28.55 -1.52 -1.16
CA GLY A 29 29.12 -2.59 -0.33
C GLY A 29 30.62 -2.45 -0.04
N LEU A 30 31.32 -1.47 -0.62
CA LEU A 30 32.71 -1.15 -0.29
C LEU A 30 32.83 -0.35 1.02
N LEU A 31 31.74 0.23 1.51
CA LEU A 31 31.72 1.07 2.72
C LEU A 31 31.66 0.22 3.99
N LYS A 32 32.70 -0.59 4.24
CA LYS A 32 32.71 -1.61 5.30
C LYS A 32 32.55 -1.07 6.73
N ALA A 33 32.91 0.19 6.95
CA ALA A 33 32.80 0.87 8.24
C ALA A 33 31.47 1.64 8.42
N LEU A 34 30.53 1.51 7.47
CA LEU A 34 29.25 2.23 7.51
C LEU A 34 28.34 1.66 8.59
N ILE A 35 27.86 2.53 9.47
CA ILE A 35 26.99 2.19 10.61
C ILE A 35 25.53 2.55 10.32
N ALA A 36 25.30 3.67 9.64
CA ALA A 36 23.94 4.10 9.28
C ALA A 36 23.86 4.54 7.81
N LEU A 37 22.84 4.05 7.11
CA LEU A 37 22.54 4.42 5.74
C LEU A 37 21.08 4.81 5.61
N ASN A 38 20.82 6.08 5.30
CA ASN A 38 19.49 6.61 5.03
C ASN A 38 19.41 7.10 3.58
N LEU A 39 18.67 6.37 2.75
CA LEU A 39 18.37 6.66 1.35
C LEU A 39 16.88 6.99 1.14
N SER A 40 16.13 7.17 2.22
CA SER A 40 14.67 7.27 2.17
C SER A 40 14.17 8.51 1.43
N ASN A 41 12.94 8.47 0.95
CA ASN A 41 12.27 9.61 0.32
C ASN A 41 13.08 10.20 -0.85
N ASN A 42 13.36 9.33 -1.83
CA ASN A 42 14.06 9.63 -3.08
C ASN A 42 13.31 8.97 -4.26
N ALA A 43 13.92 8.92 -5.44
CA ALA A 43 13.40 8.28 -6.64
C ALA A 43 14.30 7.12 -7.12
N PHE A 44 14.96 6.41 -6.18
CA PHE A 44 15.77 5.23 -6.53
C PHE A 44 14.89 4.12 -7.10
N ILE A 45 15.38 3.45 -8.14
CA ILE A 45 14.72 2.36 -8.86
C ILE A 45 15.62 1.12 -8.94
N GLY A 46 15.10 0.03 -9.52
CA GLY A 46 15.85 -1.22 -9.67
C GLY A 46 15.90 -2.04 -8.39
N ASN A 47 16.86 -2.94 -8.27
CA ASN A 47 16.94 -3.87 -7.14
C ASN A 47 17.78 -3.28 -6.00
N ILE A 48 17.55 -3.79 -4.78
CA ILE A 48 18.49 -3.60 -3.68
C ILE A 48 19.78 -4.38 -4.02
N PRO A 49 20.97 -3.74 -4.06
CA PRO A 49 22.23 -4.40 -4.40
C PRO A 49 22.56 -5.56 -3.47
N MET A 50 23.02 -6.67 -4.02
CA MET A 50 23.45 -7.81 -3.20
C MET A 50 24.67 -7.45 -2.36
N SER A 51 25.50 -6.52 -2.83
CA SER A 51 26.64 -6.00 -2.08
C SER A 51 26.25 -5.31 -0.77
N MET A 52 24.99 -4.97 -0.50
CA MET A 52 24.62 -4.43 0.82
C MET A 52 24.86 -5.43 1.95
N ALA A 53 24.87 -6.74 1.67
CA ALA A 53 25.26 -7.77 2.65
C ALA A 53 26.72 -7.67 3.10
N ASN A 54 27.54 -6.85 2.43
CA ASN A 54 28.93 -6.59 2.79
C ASN A 54 29.12 -5.54 3.87
N LEU A 55 28.07 -4.80 4.25
CA LEU A 55 28.10 -3.73 5.24
C LEU A 55 28.02 -4.30 6.66
N ILE A 56 29.07 -5.02 7.06
CA ILE A 56 29.05 -5.85 8.27
C ILE A 56 28.84 -5.07 9.58
N GLU A 57 29.21 -3.79 9.63
CA GLU A 57 29.03 -2.90 10.80
C GLU A 57 27.70 -2.12 10.77
N LEU A 58 26.82 -2.39 9.80
CA LEU A 58 25.60 -1.61 9.61
C LEU A 58 24.57 -1.90 10.71
N GLU A 59 24.14 -0.84 11.38
CA GLU A 59 23.14 -0.88 12.46
C GLU A 59 21.77 -0.36 12.00
N SER A 60 21.74 0.59 11.07
CA SER A 60 20.52 1.26 10.62
C SER A 60 20.48 1.40 9.10
N LEU A 61 19.39 0.93 8.49
CA LEU A 61 19.16 0.97 7.05
C LEU A 61 17.74 1.47 6.74
N ASP A 62 17.62 2.68 6.19
CA ASP A 62 16.35 3.21 5.68
C ASP A 62 16.42 3.41 4.16
N MET A 63 15.58 2.68 3.43
CA MET A 63 15.38 2.80 1.98
C MET A 63 13.90 3.04 1.63
N SER A 64 13.10 3.45 2.62
CA SER A 64 11.66 3.64 2.45
C SER A 64 11.34 4.77 1.47
N ARG A 65 10.12 4.76 0.91
CA ARG A 65 9.62 5.80 0.01
C ARG A 65 10.54 6.01 -1.20
N ASN A 66 10.73 4.95 -1.96
CA ASN A 66 11.47 4.93 -3.22
C ASN A 66 10.68 4.11 -4.27
N GLY A 67 11.27 3.89 -5.44
CA GLY A 67 10.77 3.00 -6.49
C GLY A 67 11.52 1.67 -6.57
N LEU A 68 12.12 1.18 -5.47
CA LEU A 68 12.90 -0.06 -5.46
C LEU A 68 12.00 -1.26 -5.74
N SER A 69 12.52 -2.24 -6.45
CA SER A 69 11.81 -3.41 -6.96
C SER A 69 12.63 -4.69 -6.76
N GLY A 70 12.08 -5.83 -7.18
CA GLY A 70 12.75 -7.12 -6.96
C GLY A 70 12.58 -7.63 -5.52
N THR A 71 13.51 -8.47 -5.06
CA THR A 71 13.43 -9.10 -3.74
C THR A 71 14.38 -8.43 -2.75
N ILE A 72 14.08 -8.53 -1.45
CA ILE A 72 15.03 -8.18 -0.39
C ILE A 72 16.17 -9.21 -0.42
N PRO A 73 17.46 -8.81 -0.54
CA PRO A 73 18.58 -9.75 -0.61
C PRO A 73 18.67 -10.61 0.64
N GLN A 74 18.79 -11.93 0.46
CA GLN A 74 18.89 -12.89 1.56
C GLN A 74 20.12 -12.64 2.44
N GLY A 75 21.17 -12.01 1.92
CA GLY A 75 22.36 -11.65 2.70
C GLY A 75 22.11 -10.57 3.75
N LEU A 76 21.04 -9.77 3.67
CA LEU A 76 20.75 -8.78 4.71
C LEU A 76 20.47 -9.42 6.08
N LYS A 77 20.00 -10.67 6.10
CA LYS A 77 19.78 -11.43 7.34
C LYS A 77 21.08 -11.82 8.05
N THR A 78 22.24 -11.69 7.41
CA THR A 78 23.54 -12.03 8.01
C THR A 78 24.22 -10.83 8.66
N LEU A 79 23.64 -9.62 8.56
CA LEU A 79 24.17 -8.41 9.16
C LEU A 79 23.86 -8.42 10.66
N SER A 80 24.80 -8.89 11.50
CA SER A 80 24.56 -9.15 12.92
C SER A 80 24.21 -7.91 13.76
N PHE A 81 24.67 -6.74 13.33
CA PHE A 81 24.45 -5.48 14.04
C PHE A 81 23.19 -4.72 13.57
N LEU A 82 22.55 -5.17 12.49
CA LEU A 82 21.40 -4.47 11.93
C LEU A 82 20.22 -4.53 12.91
N GLY A 83 19.94 -3.40 13.55
CA GLY A 83 18.85 -3.26 14.52
C GLY A 83 17.62 -2.55 13.93
N TYR A 84 17.82 -1.77 12.87
CA TYR A 84 16.77 -1.04 12.19
C TYR A 84 16.84 -1.25 10.68
N ILE A 85 15.73 -1.70 10.10
CA ILE A 85 15.53 -1.73 8.65
C ILE A 85 14.17 -1.14 8.32
N ASN A 86 14.10 -0.29 7.31
CA ASN A 86 12.85 0.20 6.75
C ASN A 86 12.92 0.20 5.22
N VAL A 87 12.06 -0.59 4.61
CA VAL A 87 11.92 -0.74 3.15
C VAL A 87 10.50 -0.42 2.68
N SER A 88 9.71 0.20 3.54
CA SER A 88 8.30 0.50 3.29
C SER A 88 8.10 1.43 2.10
N HIS A 89 6.93 1.38 1.48
CA HIS A 89 6.55 2.21 0.34
C HIS A 89 7.56 2.10 -0.82
N ASN A 90 7.72 0.89 -1.32
CA ASN A 90 8.49 0.54 -2.51
C ASN A 90 7.67 -0.44 -3.39
N GLN A 91 8.29 -1.04 -4.39
CA GLN A 91 7.71 -2.05 -5.29
C GLN A 91 8.37 -3.43 -5.08
N LEU A 92 8.82 -3.72 -3.86
CA LEU A 92 9.48 -4.99 -3.52
C LEU A 92 8.48 -6.16 -3.54
N LYS A 93 9.01 -7.35 -3.80
CA LYS A 93 8.24 -8.58 -3.90
C LYS A 93 8.96 -9.80 -3.32
N GLY A 94 8.20 -10.86 -3.08
CA GLY A 94 8.70 -12.12 -2.55
C GLY A 94 8.72 -12.17 -1.03
N GLU A 95 9.26 -13.27 -0.51
CA GLU A 95 9.32 -13.52 0.91
C GLU A 95 10.35 -12.62 1.61
N ILE A 96 9.95 -12.02 2.73
CA ILE A 96 10.84 -11.26 3.60
C ILE A 96 11.88 -12.24 4.19
N PRO A 97 13.20 -11.98 4.04
CA PRO A 97 14.23 -12.85 4.57
C PRO A 97 14.07 -13.06 6.08
N GLN A 98 13.92 -14.32 6.49
CA GLN A 98 13.77 -14.66 7.90
C GLN A 98 15.15 -14.64 8.59
N GLY A 99 15.30 -13.77 9.58
CA GLY A 99 16.48 -13.62 10.44
C GLY A 99 16.16 -12.69 11.59
N THR A 100 16.83 -12.85 12.73
CA THR A 100 16.53 -12.11 13.98
C THR A 100 16.57 -10.59 13.79
N GLN A 101 17.42 -10.11 12.89
CA GLN A 101 17.57 -8.68 12.57
C GLN A 101 16.48 -8.14 11.65
N ILE A 102 15.83 -9.01 10.87
CA ILE A 102 14.83 -8.63 9.86
C ILE A 102 13.40 -8.82 10.41
N THR A 103 13.20 -9.70 11.40
CA THR A 103 11.90 -9.95 12.03
C THR A 103 11.64 -9.16 13.32
N GLY A 104 12.68 -8.56 13.92
CA GLY A 104 12.53 -7.63 15.05
C GLY A 104 11.84 -6.29 14.72
N PRO A 105 12.11 -5.67 13.56
CA PRO A 105 11.49 -4.42 13.13
C PRO A 105 9.96 -4.52 12.96
N PRO A 106 9.21 -3.43 13.19
CA PRO A 106 7.75 -3.44 13.13
C PRO A 106 7.23 -3.71 11.72
N LYS A 107 6.01 -4.24 11.62
CA LYS A 107 5.28 -4.49 10.35
C LYS A 107 5.33 -3.28 9.39
N SER A 108 5.21 -2.07 9.93
CA SER A 108 5.28 -0.80 9.18
C SER A 108 6.56 -0.65 8.35
N SER A 109 7.67 -1.28 8.74
CA SER A 109 8.94 -1.26 8.02
C SER A 109 8.89 -1.94 6.65
N PHE A 110 7.87 -2.77 6.41
CA PHE A 110 7.71 -3.55 5.18
C PHE A 110 6.43 -3.20 4.42
N GLU A 111 5.55 -2.37 5.01
CA GLU A 111 4.27 -1.97 4.43
C GLU A 111 4.43 -1.18 3.12
N GLY A 112 3.34 -1.07 2.35
CA GLY A 112 3.36 -0.34 1.09
C GLY A 112 4.14 -1.02 -0.03
N ASN A 113 4.50 -2.31 0.13
CA ASN A 113 5.05 -3.17 -0.92
C ASN A 113 4.05 -4.28 -1.26
N ALA A 114 3.27 -4.13 -2.34
CA ALA A 114 2.16 -5.04 -2.65
C ALA A 114 2.58 -6.49 -2.94
N GLY A 115 3.85 -6.74 -3.28
CA GLY A 115 4.35 -8.07 -3.59
C GLY A 115 5.09 -8.77 -2.44
N LEU A 116 5.31 -8.08 -1.30
CA LEU A 116 6.01 -8.69 -0.16
C LEU A 116 5.08 -9.60 0.63
N CYS A 117 5.64 -10.66 1.18
CA CYS A 117 4.92 -11.65 1.96
C CYS A 117 5.82 -12.25 3.06
N GLY A 118 5.23 -13.02 3.97
CA GLY A 118 5.91 -13.59 5.13
C GLY A 118 5.91 -12.66 6.35
N LEU A 119 6.54 -13.10 7.44
CA LEU A 119 6.69 -12.30 8.65
C LEU A 119 7.65 -11.12 8.39
N PRO A 120 7.37 -9.90 8.92
CA PRO A 120 6.29 -9.56 9.87
C PRO A 120 4.96 -9.09 9.25
N LEU A 121 4.78 -9.18 7.93
CA LEU A 121 3.52 -8.77 7.28
C LEU A 121 2.37 -9.76 7.53
N GLU A 122 2.69 -11.03 7.82
CA GLU A 122 1.75 -12.17 7.97
C GLU A 122 0.97 -12.52 6.69
N GLU A 123 1.41 -11.98 5.54
CA GLU A 123 0.83 -12.28 4.23
C GLU A 123 1.36 -13.62 3.69
N SER A 124 0.50 -14.45 3.11
CA SER A 124 0.89 -15.75 2.55
C SER A 124 1.76 -15.60 1.30
N CYS A 125 2.97 -16.19 1.31
CA CYS A 125 3.83 -16.24 0.13
C CYS A 125 3.41 -17.28 -0.92
N PHE A 126 2.44 -18.14 -0.60
CA PHE A 126 1.90 -19.09 -1.54
C PHE A 126 0.85 -18.39 -2.38
N GLY A 127 1.25 -17.97 -3.58
CA GLY A 127 0.34 -17.49 -4.62
C GLY A 127 -0.55 -18.63 -5.11
N THR A 128 -1.59 -18.95 -4.35
CA THR A 128 -2.73 -19.63 -4.95
C THR A 128 -3.40 -18.64 -5.89
N LYS A 129 -3.29 -18.89 -7.20
CA LYS A 129 -4.39 -18.55 -8.12
C LYS A 129 -5.60 -19.38 -7.70
N VAL A 130 -6.21 -19.03 -6.58
CA VAL A 130 -7.48 -19.57 -6.11
C VAL A 130 -8.36 -18.33 -6.01
N PRO A 131 -9.40 -18.20 -6.87
CA PRO A 131 -10.47 -17.24 -6.64
C PRO A 131 -11.01 -17.48 -5.23
N PRO A 132 -11.47 -16.46 -4.49
CA PRO A 132 -11.87 -16.61 -3.09
C PRO A 132 -12.88 -17.76 -2.94
N ILE A 133 -12.40 -18.89 -2.40
CA ILE A 133 -13.25 -20.01 -2.00
C ILE A 133 -13.90 -19.56 -0.70
N GLN A 134 -15.16 -19.14 -0.84
CA GLN A 134 -16.10 -19.04 0.27
C GLN A 134 -16.07 -20.35 1.05
N GLN A 135 -15.85 -20.27 2.35
CA GLN A 135 -15.97 -21.39 3.27
C GLN A 135 -17.41 -21.93 3.21
N SER A 136 -17.62 -23.02 2.46
CA SER A 136 -18.85 -23.80 2.52
C SER A 136 -18.85 -24.64 3.79
N LYS A 137 -19.49 -24.14 4.86
CA LYS A 137 -20.07 -25.02 5.87
C LYS A 137 -21.35 -25.61 5.29
N LYS A 138 -21.52 -26.93 5.43
CA LYS A 138 -22.69 -27.67 4.97
C LYS A 138 -23.91 -27.45 5.88
N GLU A 139 -25.06 -27.59 5.24
CA GLU A 139 -26.40 -27.96 5.72
C GLU A 139 -27.38 -26.86 6.17
N ASP A 140 -28.36 -26.71 5.28
CA ASP A 140 -29.81 -26.56 5.45
C ASP A 140 -30.47 -25.19 5.71
N ASN A 141 -31.55 -25.01 4.96
CA ASN A 141 -32.52 -23.93 4.79
C ASN A 141 -32.39 -22.56 5.52
N GLN A 142 -32.43 -21.51 4.67
CA GLN A 142 -33.29 -20.31 4.77
C GLN A 142 -33.00 -19.25 5.85
N GLU A 143 -32.28 -18.18 5.50
CA GLU A 143 -32.73 -16.76 5.60
C GLU A 143 -31.67 -15.75 5.10
N HIS A 144 -32.14 -14.65 4.53
CA HIS A 144 -31.40 -13.61 3.82
C HIS A 144 -30.70 -12.57 4.73
N ALA A 145 -29.50 -12.12 4.35
CA ALA A 145 -29.03 -10.70 4.32
C ALA A 145 -27.48 -10.63 4.27
N LYS A 146 -26.76 -9.82 3.47
CA LYS A 146 -27.03 -8.82 2.44
C LYS A 146 -25.72 -8.68 1.64
N VAL A 147 -25.68 -9.13 0.39
CA VAL A 147 -24.73 -8.59 -0.59
C VAL A 147 -25.59 -7.84 -1.59
N LEU A 148 -25.68 -6.52 -1.42
CA LEU A 148 -26.42 -5.66 -2.33
C LEU A 148 -25.65 -5.64 -3.67
N ASN A 149 -26.04 -6.56 -4.55
CA ASN A 149 -25.38 -6.79 -5.82
C ASN A 149 -25.62 -5.56 -6.71
N TRP A 150 -24.56 -4.83 -7.06
CA TRP A 150 -24.59 -3.68 -7.99
C TRP A 150 -25.29 -4.03 -9.33
N LYS A 151 -25.36 -5.32 -9.66
CA LYS A 151 -26.16 -5.83 -10.78
C LYS A 151 -27.66 -5.52 -10.64
N ALA A 152 -28.24 -5.58 -9.44
CA ALA A 152 -29.64 -5.20 -9.20
C ALA A 152 -29.87 -3.69 -9.38
N VAL A 153 -28.87 -2.88 -9.00
CA VAL A 153 -28.88 -1.43 -9.20
C VAL A 153 -28.88 -1.13 -10.71
N ALA A 154 -28.01 -1.79 -11.49
CA ALA A 154 -27.93 -1.61 -12.93
C ALA A 154 -29.22 -2.03 -13.67
N THR A 155 -29.89 -3.10 -13.25
CA THR A 155 -31.15 -3.55 -13.88
C THR A 155 -32.33 -2.59 -13.61
N GLY A 156 -32.30 -1.81 -12.53
CA GLY A 156 -33.36 -0.86 -12.17
C GLY A 156 -33.27 0.51 -12.84
N TYR A 157 -32.06 0.98 -13.17
CA TYR A 157 -31.85 2.32 -13.75
C TYR A 157 -32.46 2.45 -15.15
N GLY A 158 -32.34 1.42 -15.99
CA GLY A 158 -32.86 1.46 -17.36
C GLY A 158 -34.38 1.68 -17.44
N PRO A 159 -35.20 0.82 -16.79
CA PRO A 159 -36.65 0.97 -16.79
C PRO A 159 -37.11 2.25 -16.08
N GLY A 160 -36.50 2.58 -14.93
CA GLY A 160 -36.91 3.72 -14.10
C GLY A 160 -36.74 5.08 -14.80
N VAL A 161 -35.63 5.28 -15.52
CA VAL A 161 -35.40 6.51 -16.29
C VAL A 161 -36.39 6.62 -17.45
N PHE A 162 -36.69 5.51 -18.11
CA PHE A 162 -37.63 5.49 -19.23
C PHE A 162 -39.07 5.84 -18.79
N PHE A 163 -39.56 5.21 -17.71
CA PHE A 163 -40.88 5.53 -17.17
C PHE A 163 -40.93 6.96 -16.59
N GLY A 164 -39.85 7.43 -15.97
CA GLY A 164 -39.76 8.81 -15.47
C GLY A 164 -39.87 9.87 -16.58
N LEU A 165 -39.18 9.66 -17.71
CA LEU A 165 -39.25 10.57 -18.86
C LEU A 165 -40.64 10.54 -19.53
N ALA A 166 -41.27 9.36 -19.62
CA ALA A 166 -42.61 9.23 -20.15
C ALA A 166 -43.65 9.96 -19.29
N ILE A 167 -43.60 9.80 -17.96
CA ILE A 167 -44.49 10.51 -17.04
C ILE A 167 -44.25 12.03 -17.11
N ALA A 168 -42.99 12.46 -17.18
CA ALA A 168 -42.65 13.88 -17.32
C ALA A 168 -43.22 14.49 -18.61
N GLN A 169 -43.14 13.79 -19.75
CA GLN A 169 -43.75 14.26 -21.00
C GLN A 169 -45.27 14.31 -20.95
N ILE A 170 -45.91 13.35 -20.30
CA ILE A 170 -47.38 13.35 -20.11
C ILE A 170 -47.78 14.57 -19.26
N ILE A 171 -47.09 14.84 -18.15
CA ILE A 171 -47.37 16.00 -17.29
C ILE A 171 -47.12 17.32 -18.05
N ALA A 172 -46.04 17.40 -18.83
CA ALA A 172 -45.72 18.59 -19.63
C ALA A 172 -46.78 18.88 -20.72
N SER A 173 -47.34 17.83 -21.32
CA SER A 173 -48.35 17.94 -22.39
C SER A 173 -49.75 18.26 -21.85
N TYR A 174 -50.12 17.68 -20.71
CA TYR A 174 -51.46 17.83 -20.14
C TYR A 174 -51.62 19.00 -19.17
N LYS A 175 -50.53 19.63 -18.72
CA LYS A 175 -50.50 20.76 -17.75
C LYS A 175 -51.61 20.66 -16.69
N PRO A 176 -51.57 19.65 -15.81
CA PRO A 176 -52.65 19.39 -14.89
C PRO A 176 -52.74 20.48 -13.80
N GLU A 177 -53.94 20.99 -13.54
CA GLU A 177 -54.16 22.16 -12.67
C GLU A 177 -53.68 21.96 -11.21
N TRP A 178 -53.71 20.72 -10.71
CA TRP A 178 -53.21 20.39 -9.37
C TRP A 178 -51.71 20.67 -9.20
N LEU A 179 -50.92 20.55 -10.28
CA LEU A 179 -49.47 20.77 -10.27
C LEU A 179 -49.12 22.27 -10.33
N VAL A 180 -49.93 23.06 -11.05
CA VAL A 180 -49.81 24.53 -11.10
C VAL A 180 -50.12 25.15 -9.73
N LYS A 181 -51.05 24.56 -8.96
CA LYS A 181 -51.41 25.03 -7.61
C LYS A 181 -50.31 24.78 -6.57
N ILE A 182 -49.42 23.81 -6.80
CA ILE A 182 -48.29 23.47 -5.92
C ILE A 182 -47.05 24.33 -6.22
N ILE A 183 -46.82 24.69 -7.49
CA ILE A 183 -45.61 25.41 -7.94
C ILE A 183 -45.89 26.91 -8.17
N GLY A 184 -47.15 27.32 -8.21
CA GLY A 184 -47.56 28.72 -8.37
C GLY A 184 -47.16 29.58 -7.16
N PRO A 185 -46.72 30.84 -7.37
CA PRO A 185 -46.29 31.71 -6.29
C PRO A 185 -47.45 31.97 -5.33
N ASN A 186 -47.19 31.76 -4.04
CA ASN A 186 -48.16 31.94 -2.96
C ASN A 186 -48.55 33.42 -2.84
N LYS A 187 -49.56 33.86 -3.58
CA LYS A 187 -50.11 35.21 -3.50
C LYS A 187 -51.11 35.26 -2.35
N ARG A 188 -50.61 35.56 -1.15
CA ARG A 188 -51.44 36.05 -0.04
C ARG A 188 -52.32 37.20 -0.55
N ARG A 189 -53.60 37.19 -0.20
CA ARG A 189 -54.39 38.42 -0.14
C ARG A 189 -55.33 38.38 1.06
N ASN A 190 -55.02 39.27 1.99
CA ASN A 190 -55.89 39.75 3.06
C ASN A 190 -57.21 40.27 2.47
N HIS A 191 -58.33 39.95 3.12
CA HIS A 191 -59.27 40.93 3.68
C HIS A 191 -60.16 40.25 4.70
#